data_AF-A0A6A5C468-F1
#
_entry.id   AF-A0A6A5C468-F1
#
_cell.length_a   1.000
_cell.length_b   1.000
_cell.length_c   1.000
_cell.angle_alpha   90.00
_cell.angle_beta   90.00
_cell.angle_gamma   90.00
#
_symmetry.space_group_name_H-M   'P 1'
#
loop_
_entity.id
_entity.type
_entity.pdbx_description
1 polymer ?
#
loop_
_entity_poly.entity_id
_entity_poly.type
_entity_poly.pdbx_seq_one_letter_code
_entity_poly.pdbx_strand_id
1 'polypeptide(L)'
;MRKSIITAGRKFASPSSSLRVATTIQCSLFHTSNRSNAFSFVDEDVKIQTMFKPEHAKKLTDWAYDGAWDKIADFKKELEGKKSYGNEALECAESKDYKRLVSLKQYFDANDLLEIDDVAKFIVAFGKLGSVPDAEVVYNYYLEKKAGTDREVVCLRNAMLYSYLQNGEEEKAQNFFVNYPVSPTTVTYDLLMKHSWKTHPTKVYDHIKTLTGMANTSQ
;
A
#
# COMPACT_ATOMS: atom_id res chain seq x y z
N MET A 1 -8.65 -13.67 -18.04
CA MET A 1 -8.50 -14.06 -16.62
C MET A 1 -9.85 -14.47 -16.06
N ARG A 2 -9.98 -15.68 -15.49
CA ARG A 2 -11.22 -16.13 -14.84
C ARG A 2 -11.25 -15.62 -13.40
N LYS A 3 -12.28 -14.87 -13.02
CA LYS A 3 -12.59 -14.55 -11.62
C LYS A 3 -13.17 -15.81 -10.98
N SER A 4 -12.50 -16.34 -9.97
CA SER A 4 -13.05 -17.42 -9.14
C SER A 4 -13.77 -16.77 -7.96
N ILE A 5 -15.08 -16.59 -8.06
CA ILE A 5 -15.91 -16.16 -6.93
C ILE A 5 -16.40 -17.44 -6.26
N ILE A 6 -15.91 -17.73 -5.06
CA ILE A 6 -16.48 -18.79 -4.23
C ILE A 6 -17.63 -18.16 -3.45
N THR A 7 -18.84 -18.22 -4.00
CA THR A 7 -20.06 -17.82 -3.30
C THR A 7 -20.54 -19.01 -2.47
N ALA A 8 -20.15 -19.10 -1.21
CA ALA A 8 -20.75 -20.04 -0.27
C ALA A 8 -22.04 -19.43 0.28
N GLY A 9 -23.13 -19.53 -0.48
CA GLY A 9 -24.46 -19.12 -0.01
C GLY A 9 -25.09 -20.20 0.85
N ARG A 10 -25.10 -20.02 2.18
CA ARG A 10 -25.95 -20.82 3.09
C ARG A 10 -26.91 -19.90 3.83
N LYS A 11 -28.22 -20.17 3.67
CA LYS A 11 -29.27 -19.53 4.48
C LYS A 11 -29.19 -20.14 5.88
N PHE A 12 -28.79 -19.35 6.87
CA PHE A 12 -28.85 -19.77 8.27
C PHE A 12 -30.20 -19.38 8.86
N ALA A 13 -30.93 -20.37 9.38
CA ALA A 13 -32.10 -20.12 10.20
C ALA A 13 -31.63 -20.04 11.66
N SER A 14 -31.69 -18.84 12.25
CA SER A 14 -31.56 -18.70 13.71
C SER A 14 -32.81 -19.30 14.38
N PRO A 15 -32.67 -20.19 15.38
CA PRO A 15 -33.79 -20.71 16.14
C PRO A 15 -34.08 -19.81 17.34
N SER A 16 -34.43 -18.55 17.11
CA SER A 16 -35.29 -17.72 17.99
C SER A 16 -35.21 -16.25 17.58
N SER A 17 -36.39 -15.62 17.52
CA SER A 17 -36.66 -14.21 17.17
C SER A 17 -36.50 -13.84 15.68
N SER A 18 -37.46 -13.05 15.21
CA SER A 18 -37.98 -12.97 13.85
C SER A 18 -37.24 -12.02 12.89
N LEU A 19 -35.91 -11.97 12.95
CA LEU A 19 -35.10 -11.35 11.89
C LEU A 19 -34.33 -12.42 11.12
N ARG A 20 -34.68 -12.61 9.85
CA ARG A 20 -33.92 -13.44 8.92
C ARG A 20 -32.71 -12.63 8.44
N VAL A 21 -31.62 -12.64 9.20
CA VAL A 21 -30.36 -12.02 8.75
C VAL A 21 -29.70 -12.96 7.73
N ALA A 22 -29.69 -12.56 6.47
CA ALA A 22 -29.00 -13.28 5.41
C ALA A 22 -27.53 -12.83 5.35
N THR A 23 -26.70 -13.31 6.28
CA THR A 23 -25.26 -13.00 6.24
C THR A 23 -24.62 -13.69 5.04
N THR A 24 -24.31 -12.91 4.00
CA THR A 24 -23.50 -13.39 2.88
C THR A 24 -22.04 -13.10 3.17
N ILE A 25 -21.26 -14.15 3.48
CA ILE A 25 -19.80 -14.04 3.57
C ILE A 25 -19.25 -14.19 2.16
N GLN A 26 -18.92 -13.06 1.54
CA GLN A 26 -18.23 -13.08 0.26
C GLN A 26 -16.72 -13.04 0.52
N CYS A 27 -16.08 -14.22 0.52
CA CYS A 27 -14.64 -14.33 0.50
C CYS A 27 -14.16 -14.17 -0.94
N SER A 28 -13.74 -12.96 -1.29
CA SER A 28 -13.17 -12.68 -2.61
C SER A 28 -11.68 -12.94 -2.55
N LEU A 29 -11.25 -14.13 -3.00
CA LEU A 29 -9.86 -14.39 -3.34
C LEU A 29 -9.56 -13.62 -4.64
N PHE A 30 -9.11 -12.39 -4.51
CA PHE A 30 -8.62 -11.67 -5.67
C PHE A 30 -7.31 -12.33 -6.12
N HIS A 31 -7.28 -12.87 -7.34
CA HIS A 31 -6.03 -13.18 -8.05
C HIS A 31 -5.37 -11.90 -8.56
N THR A 32 -5.20 -10.94 -7.67
CA THR A 32 -4.18 -9.91 -7.77
C THR A 32 -3.20 -10.19 -6.64
N SER A 33 -1.93 -9.87 -6.81
CA SER A 33 -0.83 -10.18 -5.87
C SER A 33 -1.01 -9.65 -4.43
N ASN A 34 -2.12 -8.98 -4.15
CA ASN A 34 -2.62 -8.72 -2.80
C ASN A 34 -3.26 -10.00 -2.24
N ARG A 35 -2.47 -10.83 -1.55
CA ARG A 35 -3.03 -11.76 -0.56
C ARG A 35 -3.57 -10.94 0.61
N SER A 36 -4.68 -10.26 0.44
CA SER A 36 -5.47 -9.69 1.51
C SER A 36 -6.85 -10.27 1.35
N ASN A 37 -7.28 -11.07 2.32
CA ASN A 37 -8.62 -11.63 2.28
C ASN A 37 -9.58 -10.50 2.66
N ALA A 38 -10.36 -10.06 1.67
CA ALA A 38 -11.45 -9.15 1.90
C ALA A 38 -12.65 -9.98 2.36
N PHE A 39 -12.97 -9.88 3.65
CA PHE A 39 -14.25 -10.34 4.16
C PHE A 39 -15.25 -9.22 3.92
N SER A 40 -16.24 -9.48 3.06
CA SER A 40 -17.40 -8.61 2.93
C SER A 40 -18.55 -9.28 3.64
N PHE A 41 -19.06 -8.62 4.69
CA PHE A 41 -20.33 -8.96 5.31
C PHE A 41 -21.37 -8.04 4.72
N VAL A 42 -22.42 -8.61 4.13
CA VAL A 42 -23.60 -7.87 3.69
C VAL A 42 -24.69 -8.22 4.69
N ASP A 43 -24.91 -7.31 5.64
CA ASP A 43 -26.20 -7.16 6.30
C ASP A 43 -27.03 -6.17 5.46
N GLU A 44 -28.37 -6.22 5.51
CA GLU A 44 -29.25 -5.43 4.61
C GLU A 44 -28.94 -3.91 4.64
N ASP A 45 -28.25 -3.42 5.68
CA ASP A 45 -27.88 -2.02 5.85
C ASP A 45 -26.36 -1.73 6.03
N VAL A 46 -25.48 -2.76 6.10
CA VAL A 46 -24.05 -2.52 6.42
C VAL A 46 -23.12 -3.40 5.59
N LYS A 47 -22.29 -2.76 4.76
CA LYS A 47 -21.16 -3.40 4.07
C LYS A 47 -19.87 -3.12 4.84
N ILE A 48 -19.38 -4.10 5.58
CA ILE A 48 -18.05 -4.02 6.23
C ILE A 48 -17.04 -4.71 5.32
N GLN A 49 -16.09 -3.94 4.78
CA GLN A 49 -14.95 -4.46 4.03
C GLN A 49 -13.67 -4.18 4.82
N THR A 50 -13.09 -5.22 5.42
CA THR A 50 -11.83 -5.15 6.16
C THR A 50 -10.78 -6.03 5.50
N MET A 51 -9.59 -5.47 5.26
CA MET A 51 -8.44 -6.19 4.72
C MET A 51 -7.58 -6.71 5.86
N PHE A 52 -7.47 -8.03 5.98
CA PHE A 52 -6.60 -8.66 6.96
C PHE A 52 -5.40 -9.32 6.28
N LYS A 53 -4.27 -9.38 6.99
CA LYS A 53 -3.10 -10.13 6.54
C LYS A 53 -3.44 -11.64 6.39
N PRO A 54 -2.85 -12.37 5.43
CA PRO A 54 -3.16 -13.78 5.16
C PRO A 54 -3.08 -14.68 6.39
N GLU A 55 -2.09 -14.45 7.25
CA GLU A 55 -1.87 -15.21 8.48
C GLU A 55 -3.04 -15.12 9.46
N HIS A 56 -3.81 -14.02 9.41
CA HIS A 56 -4.99 -13.83 10.26
C HIS A 56 -6.26 -14.44 9.65
N ALA A 57 -6.26 -14.72 8.34
CA ALA A 57 -7.48 -15.05 7.63
C ALA A 57 -8.10 -16.36 8.09
N LYS A 58 -7.28 -17.38 8.41
CA LYS A 58 -7.80 -18.65 8.93
C LYS A 58 -8.51 -18.43 10.27
N LYS A 59 -7.83 -17.79 11.22
CA LYS A 59 -8.37 -17.45 12.56
C LYS A 59 -9.68 -16.67 12.47
N LEU A 60 -9.74 -15.68 11.58
CA LEU A 60 -10.94 -14.87 11.34
C LEU A 60 -12.08 -15.66 10.70
N THR A 61 -11.76 -16.57 9.77
CA THR A 61 -12.76 -17.44 9.14
C THR A 61 -13.34 -18.40 10.17
N ASP A 62 -12.51 -18.98 11.02
CA ASP A 62 -12.94 -19.89 12.10
C ASP A 62 -13.87 -19.15 13.08
N TRP A 63 -13.50 -17.94 13.52
CA TRP A 63 -14.38 -17.14 14.39
C TRP A 63 -15.68 -16.71 13.73
N ALA A 64 -15.65 -16.36 12.44
CA ALA A 64 -16.86 -16.02 11.70
C ALA A 64 -17.78 -17.24 11.55
N TYR A 65 -17.21 -18.42 11.34
CA TYR A 65 -17.95 -19.69 11.26
C TYR A 65 -18.61 -20.04 12.60
N ASP A 66 -17.91 -19.81 13.71
CA ASP A 66 -18.40 -20.05 15.07
C ASP A 66 -19.37 -18.96 15.58
N GLY A 67 -19.65 -17.92 14.80
CA GLY A 67 -20.46 -16.77 15.22
C GLY A 67 -19.81 -15.94 16.33
N ALA A 68 -18.48 -16.01 16.50
CA ALA A 68 -17.72 -15.34 17.55
C ALA A 68 -17.38 -13.88 17.18
N TRP A 69 -18.41 -13.07 16.93
CA TRP A 69 -18.27 -11.69 16.45
C TRP A 69 -17.50 -10.78 17.40
N ASP A 70 -17.66 -10.94 18.71
CA ASP A 70 -16.93 -10.16 19.72
C ASP A 70 -15.41 -10.33 19.60
N LYS A 71 -14.95 -11.56 19.30
CA LYS A 71 -13.51 -11.85 19.10
C LYS A 71 -12.96 -11.16 17.85
N ILE A 72 -13.74 -11.08 16.78
CA ILE A 72 -13.37 -10.36 15.56
C ILE A 72 -13.30 -8.85 15.83
N ALA A 73 -14.26 -8.31 16.59
CA ALA A 73 -14.27 -6.90 16.98
C ALA A 73 -13.07 -6.56 17.88
N ASP A 74 -12.75 -7.39 18.87
CA ASP A 74 -11.60 -7.19 19.74
C ASP A 74 -10.28 -7.32 18.99
N PHE A 75 -10.16 -8.30 18.10
CA PHE A 75 -8.98 -8.44 17.25
C PHE A 75 -8.82 -7.26 16.28
N LYS A 76 -9.92 -6.73 15.76
CA LYS A 76 -9.90 -5.49 14.97
C LYS A 76 -9.42 -4.31 15.82
N LYS A 77 -9.92 -4.13 17.03
CA LYS A 77 -9.43 -3.10 17.97
C LYS A 77 -7.95 -3.29 18.31
N GLU A 78 -7.50 -4.52 18.48
CA GLU A 78 -6.08 -4.85 18.71
C GLU A 78 -5.21 -4.44 17.51
N LEU A 79 -5.68 -4.74 16.29
CA LEU A 79 -4.99 -4.33 15.06
C LEU A 79 -5.02 -2.82 14.83
N GLU A 80 -6.14 -2.16 15.12
CA GLU A 80 -6.30 -0.70 15.04
C GLU A 80 -5.49 0.01 16.14
N GLY A 81 -5.29 -0.64 17.28
CA GLY A 81 -4.44 -0.16 18.38
C GLY A 81 -2.95 -0.23 18.08
N LYS A 82 -2.52 -1.01 17.07
CA LYS A 82 -1.14 -0.98 16.60
C LYS A 82 -0.92 0.30 15.81
N LYS A 83 -0.34 1.29 16.47
CA LYS A 83 0.08 2.57 15.88
C LYS A 83 0.99 2.28 14.67
N SER A 84 0.54 2.58 13.45
CA SER A 84 1.41 2.51 12.27
C SER A 84 2.48 3.59 12.41
N TYR A 85 3.72 3.15 12.56
CA TYR A 85 4.86 4.02 12.76
C TYR A 85 5.12 4.94 11.58
N GLY A 86 4.82 4.47 10.37
CA GLY A 86 4.86 5.31 9.20
C GLY A 86 3.81 6.44 9.21
N ASN A 87 2.66 6.27 9.88
CA ASN A 87 1.73 7.39 10.05
C ASN A 87 2.31 8.45 10.98
N GLU A 88 2.99 8.04 12.05
CA GLU A 88 3.69 8.97 12.94
C GLU A 88 4.83 9.71 12.22
N ALA A 89 5.53 9.04 11.30
CA ALA A 89 6.51 9.70 10.43
C ALA A 89 5.85 10.79 9.56
N LEU A 90 4.69 10.52 8.98
CA LEU A 90 3.93 11.51 8.22
C LEU A 90 3.43 12.67 9.11
N GLU A 91 2.99 12.40 10.33
CA GLU A 91 2.63 13.45 11.31
C GLU A 91 3.83 14.36 11.63
N CYS A 92 5.03 13.80 11.77
CA CYS A 92 6.26 14.58 11.93
C CYS A 92 6.51 15.49 10.71
N ALA A 93 6.26 14.98 9.51
CA ALA A 93 6.39 15.79 8.28
C ALA A 93 5.37 16.94 8.21
N GLU A 94 4.10 16.68 8.55
CA GLU A 94 3.04 17.71 8.57
C GLU A 94 3.31 18.79 9.63
N SER A 95 3.83 18.39 10.81
CA SER A 95 4.23 19.31 11.87
C SER A 95 5.58 19.99 11.64
N LYS A 96 6.26 19.68 10.52
CA LYS A 96 7.61 20.17 10.20
C LYS A 96 8.68 19.84 11.25
N ASP A 97 8.48 18.76 12.02
CA ASP A 97 9.37 18.31 13.09
C ASP A 97 10.39 17.29 12.56
N TYR A 98 11.40 17.80 11.87
CA TYR A 98 12.48 16.98 11.31
C TYR A 98 13.27 16.23 12.38
N LYS A 99 13.54 16.87 13.52
CA LYS A 99 14.32 16.25 14.61
C LYS A 99 13.60 15.03 15.16
N ARG A 100 12.28 15.13 15.39
CA ARG A 100 11.48 13.99 15.83
C ARG A 100 11.43 12.89 14.77
N LEU A 101 11.31 13.23 13.49
CA LEU A 101 11.35 12.22 12.42
C LEU A 101 12.66 11.41 12.42
N VAL A 102 13.80 12.08 12.61
CA VAL A 102 15.11 11.42 12.70
C VAL A 102 15.20 10.52 13.93
N SER A 103 14.80 11.00 15.11
CA SER A 103 14.78 10.18 16.33
C SER A 103 13.86 8.98 16.21
N LEU A 104 12.71 9.17 15.57
CA LEU A 104 11.75 8.10 15.30
C LEU A 104 12.34 7.03 14.38
N LYS A 105 13.00 7.44 13.29
CA LYS A 105 13.73 6.51 12.39
C LYS A 105 14.81 5.73 13.15
N GLN A 106 15.65 6.42 13.91
CA GLN A 106 16.74 5.79 14.68
C GLN A 106 16.23 4.76 15.68
N TYR A 107 15.14 5.09 16.39
CA TYR A 107 14.50 4.15 17.29
C TYR A 107 14.05 2.88 16.57
N PHE A 108 13.47 3.00 15.37
CA PHE A 108 12.99 1.82 14.66
C PHE A 108 14.08 1.00 13.97
N ASP A 109 15.10 1.66 13.43
CA ASP A 109 16.27 0.95 12.91
C ASP A 109 16.94 0.10 13.99
N ALA A 110 16.92 0.56 15.25
CA ALA A 110 17.47 -0.19 16.39
C ALA A 110 16.62 -1.41 16.81
N ASN A 111 15.34 -1.46 16.45
CA ASN A 111 14.41 -2.51 16.88
C ASN A 111 13.92 -3.42 15.74
N ASP A 112 14.32 -3.15 14.50
CA ASP A 112 13.93 -3.89 13.28
C ASP A 112 12.41 -3.99 13.05
N LEU A 113 11.65 -2.98 13.51
CA LEU A 113 10.18 -3.02 13.56
C LEU A 113 9.48 -2.52 12.28
N LEU A 114 10.21 -1.96 11.31
CA LEU A 114 9.58 -1.34 10.15
C LEU A 114 9.17 -2.38 9.10
N GLU A 115 7.87 -2.40 8.82
CA GLU A 115 7.31 -3.02 7.64
C GLU A 115 7.56 -2.14 6.41
N ILE A 116 7.55 -2.72 5.21
CA ILE A 116 7.81 -1.99 3.95
C ILE A 116 6.90 -0.77 3.78
N ASP A 117 5.63 -0.88 4.19
CA ASP A 117 4.68 0.23 4.13
C ASP A 117 5.06 1.38 5.07
N ASP A 118 5.64 1.09 6.24
CA ASP A 118 6.15 2.13 7.14
C ASP A 118 7.40 2.79 6.55
N VAL A 119 8.32 2.01 5.97
CA VAL A 119 9.53 2.53 5.30
C VAL A 119 9.15 3.48 4.16
N ALA A 120 8.19 3.09 3.32
CA ALA A 120 7.70 3.94 2.24
C ALA A 120 7.18 5.29 2.78
N LYS A 121 6.46 5.28 3.91
CA LYS A 121 5.99 6.50 4.57
C LYS A 121 7.13 7.33 5.17
N PHE A 122 8.21 6.72 5.69
CA PHE A 122 9.42 7.45 6.11
C PHE A 122 10.09 8.17 4.94
N ILE A 123 10.25 7.49 3.79
CA ILE A 123 10.81 8.09 2.57
C ILE A 123 9.97 9.32 2.18
N VAL A 124 8.64 9.17 2.12
CA VAL A 124 7.71 10.27 1.83
C VAL A 124 7.82 11.39 2.86
N ALA A 125 7.93 11.07 4.15
CA ALA A 125 8.04 12.05 5.23
C ALA A 125 9.32 12.91 5.09
N PHE A 126 10.47 12.27 4.82
CA PHE A 126 11.71 13.01 4.56
C PHE A 126 11.60 13.87 3.29
N GLY A 127 11.00 13.34 2.23
CA GLY A 127 10.71 14.09 1.01
C GLY A 127 9.85 15.34 1.27
N LYS A 128 8.77 15.21 2.07
CA LYS A 128 7.90 16.34 2.44
C LYS A 128 8.62 17.42 3.25
N LEU A 129 9.63 17.05 4.04
CA LEU A 129 10.46 17.97 4.81
C LEU A 129 11.61 18.58 3.99
N GLY A 130 11.75 18.22 2.72
CA GLY A 130 12.81 18.72 1.85
C GLY A 130 14.14 17.97 1.94
N SER A 131 14.23 16.90 2.74
CA SER A 131 15.45 16.12 2.87
C SER A 131 15.46 14.90 1.95
N VAL A 132 15.61 15.16 0.65
CA VAL A 132 15.78 14.10 -0.36
C VAL A 132 16.97 13.17 -0.04
N PRO A 133 18.14 13.66 0.42
CA PRO A 133 19.26 12.77 0.76
C PRO A 133 18.93 11.75 1.85
N ASP A 134 18.18 12.13 2.88
CA ASP A 134 17.79 11.17 3.93
C ASP A 134 16.77 10.15 3.41
N ALA A 135 15.86 10.58 2.53
CA ALA A 135 14.95 9.69 1.82
C ALA A 135 15.73 8.65 0.99
N GLU A 136 16.79 9.05 0.29
CA GLU A 136 17.69 8.15 -0.45
C GLU A 136 18.40 7.16 0.47
N VAL A 137 18.90 7.63 1.63
CA VAL A 137 19.54 6.75 2.62
C VAL A 137 18.58 5.67 3.11
N VAL A 138 17.34 6.05 3.44
CA VAL A 138 16.29 5.10 3.85
C VAL A 138 15.99 4.13 2.70
N TYR A 139 15.75 4.66 1.50
CA TYR A 139 15.41 3.87 0.32
C TYR A 139 16.48 2.82 0.00
N ASN A 140 17.75 3.22 -0.10
CA ASN A 140 18.85 2.34 -0.47
C ASN A 140 19.06 1.23 0.57
N TYR A 141 19.03 1.58 1.86
CA TYR A 141 19.18 0.59 2.94
C TYR A 141 18.10 -0.49 2.88
N TYR A 142 16.83 -0.11 2.72
CA TYR A 142 15.72 -1.06 2.73
C TYR A 142 15.56 -1.81 1.42
N LEU A 143 15.87 -1.19 0.28
CA LEU A 143 15.86 -1.87 -1.01
C LEU A 143 16.88 -3.02 -1.03
N GLU A 144 18.10 -2.79 -0.54
CA GLU A 144 19.16 -3.79 -0.54
C GLU A 144 18.94 -4.90 0.51
N LYS A 145 18.33 -4.57 1.65
CA LYS A 145 18.26 -5.49 2.80
C LYS A 145 16.93 -6.20 2.98
N LYS A 146 15.82 -5.59 2.59
CA LYS A 146 14.48 -6.06 2.97
C LYS A 146 13.51 -6.30 1.82
N ALA A 147 13.63 -5.58 0.71
CA ALA A 147 12.71 -5.76 -0.41
C ALA A 147 12.94 -7.14 -1.06
N GLY A 148 12.04 -8.09 -0.81
CA GLY A 148 12.13 -9.45 -1.32
C GLY A 148 11.19 -9.72 -2.50
N THR A 149 10.24 -8.81 -2.74
CA THR A 149 9.21 -8.97 -3.77
C THR A 149 9.10 -7.75 -4.67
N ASP A 150 8.67 -7.96 -5.92
CA ASP A 150 8.41 -6.87 -6.88
C ASP A 150 7.46 -5.81 -6.32
N ARG A 151 6.46 -6.24 -5.53
CA ARG A 151 5.50 -5.33 -4.90
C ARG A 151 6.18 -4.37 -3.94
N GLU A 152 7.08 -4.88 -3.09
CA GLU A 152 7.82 -4.07 -2.13
C GLU A 152 8.77 -3.11 -2.85
N VAL A 153 9.45 -3.59 -3.89
CA VAL A 153 10.28 -2.75 -4.77
C VAL A 153 9.46 -1.62 -5.40
N VAL A 154 8.28 -1.92 -5.95
CA VAL A 154 7.37 -0.90 -6.50
C VAL A 154 6.96 0.11 -5.44
N CYS A 155 6.60 -0.36 -4.23
CA CYS A 155 6.16 0.51 -3.14
C CYS A 155 7.24 1.53 -2.76
N LEU A 156 8.46 1.05 -2.50
CA LEU A 156 9.60 1.90 -2.13
C LEU A 156 10.00 2.85 -3.27
N ARG A 157 9.97 2.39 -4.53
CA ARG A 157 10.27 3.25 -5.68
C ARG A 157 9.23 4.33 -5.88
N ASN A 158 7.95 4.04 -5.74
CA ASN A 158 6.91 5.06 -5.83
C ASN A 158 7.08 6.14 -4.73
N ALA A 159 7.45 5.73 -3.52
CA ALA A 159 7.74 6.66 -2.43
C ALA A 159 8.97 7.56 -2.73
N MET A 160 10.04 6.99 -3.27
CA MET A 160 11.24 7.74 -3.63
C MET A 160 10.99 8.66 -4.84
N LEU A 161 10.29 8.17 -5.85
CA LEU A 161 9.87 8.95 -7.01
C LEU A 161 9.00 10.14 -6.60
N TYR A 162 8.04 9.93 -5.68
CA TYR A 162 7.25 11.03 -5.11
C TYR A 162 8.14 12.07 -4.44
N SER A 163 9.14 11.62 -3.68
CA SER A 163 10.06 12.52 -2.95
C SER A 163 10.89 13.39 -3.90
N TYR A 164 11.37 12.84 -5.03
CA TYR A 164 12.04 13.64 -6.07
C TYR A 164 11.09 14.66 -6.70
N LEU A 165 9.92 14.21 -7.14
CA LEU A 165 8.92 15.07 -7.78
C LEU A 165 8.50 16.23 -6.85
N GLN A 166 8.18 15.93 -5.59
CA GLN A 166 7.76 16.91 -4.60
C GLN A 166 8.81 18.01 -4.35
N ASN A 167 10.09 17.70 -4.52
CA ASN A 167 11.21 18.63 -4.33
C ASN A 167 11.71 19.28 -5.62
N GLY A 168 11.02 19.08 -6.74
CA GLY A 168 11.41 19.66 -8.03
C GLY A 168 12.69 19.06 -8.63
N GLU A 169 13.10 17.88 -8.15
CA GLU A 169 14.25 17.12 -8.65
C GLU A 169 13.85 16.35 -9.93
N GLU A 170 13.30 17.06 -10.91
CA GLU A 170 12.64 16.48 -12.09
C GLU A 170 13.57 15.59 -12.90
N GLU A 171 14.82 16.01 -13.12
CA GLU A 171 15.79 15.21 -13.86
C GLU A 171 16.08 13.88 -13.15
N LYS A 172 16.26 13.91 -11.83
CA LYS A 172 16.44 12.70 -11.03
C LYS A 172 15.19 11.83 -11.09
N ALA A 173 14.00 12.40 -10.96
CA ALA A 173 12.74 11.67 -11.07
C ALA A 173 12.59 10.96 -12.42
N GLN A 174 12.91 11.63 -13.53
CA GLN A 174 12.88 11.06 -14.87
C GLN A 174 13.90 9.92 -15.02
N ASN A 175 15.15 10.14 -14.61
CA ASN A 175 16.19 9.10 -14.63
C ASN A 175 15.82 7.91 -13.75
N PHE A 176 15.24 8.17 -12.58
CA PHE A 176 14.81 7.14 -11.64
C PHE A 176 13.65 6.32 -12.20
N PHE A 177 12.73 6.94 -12.95
CA PHE A 177 11.65 6.23 -13.62
C PHE A 177 12.12 5.39 -14.81
N VAL A 178 13.01 5.91 -15.67
CA VAL A 178 13.54 5.12 -16.82
C VAL A 178 14.25 3.86 -16.36
N ASN A 179 14.92 3.90 -15.21
CA ASN A 179 15.65 2.77 -14.64
C ASN A 179 14.78 1.92 -13.69
N TYR A 180 13.47 1.80 -13.94
CA TYR A 180 12.57 0.97 -13.11
C TYR A 180 12.86 -0.52 -13.35
N PRO A 181 13.29 -1.29 -12.33
CA PRO A 181 13.72 -2.69 -12.48
C PRO A 181 12.56 -3.67 -12.61
N VAL A 182 11.34 -3.21 -12.36
CA VAL A 182 10.09 -3.98 -12.37
C VAL A 182 9.03 -3.21 -13.15
N SER A 183 7.98 -3.87 -13.62
CA SER A 183 6.94 -3.20 -14.40
C SER A 183 6.25 -2.09 -13.58
N PRO A 184 6.24 -0.82 -14.04
CA PRO A 184 5.52 0.24 -13.37
C PRO A 184 4.04 -0.06 -13.24
N THR A 185 3.43 0.39 -12.15
CA THR A 185 1.99 0.19 -11.88
C THR A 185 1.17 1.40 -12.29
N THR A 186 -0.17 1.26 -12.33
CA THR A 186 -1.08 2.40 -12.54
C THR A 186 -0.80 3.55 -11.56
N VAL A 187 -0.49 3.23 -10.30
CA VAL A 187 -0.13 4.24 -9.29
C VAL A 187 1.14 4.99 -9.67
N THR A 188 2.12 4.31 -10.25
CA THR A 188 3.37 4.92 -10.72
C THR A 188 3.11 5.92 -11.85
N TYR A 189 2.27 5.55 -12.83
CA TYR A 189 1.89 6.45 -13.92
C TYR A 189 1.04 7.63 -13.42
N ASP A 190 0.07 7.38 -12.55
CA ASP A 190 -0.74 8.45 -11.94
C ASP A 190 0.14 9.48 -11.22
N LEU A 191 1.18 9.03 -10.54
CA LEU A 191 2.14 9.89 -9.84
C LEU A 191 2.85 10.83 -10.82
N LEU A 192 3.36 10.30 -11.93
CA LEU A 192 4.06 11.07 -12.96
C LEU A 192 3.13 12.05 -13.69
N MET A 193 1.91 11.61 -14.00
CA MET A 193 0.95 12.40 -14.77
C MET A 193 0.30 13.52 -13.94
N LYS A 194 0.18 13.34 -12.62
CA LYS A 194 -0.31 14.38 -11.70
C LYS A 194 0.75 15.42 -11.37
N HIS A 195 2.03 15.09 -11.53
CA HIS A 195 3.09 16.04 -11.27
C HIS A 195 3.15 17.11 -12.38
N SER A 196 3.24 18.37 -11.97
CA SER A 196 3.44 19.48 -12.91
C SER A 196 4.93 19.62 -13.19
N TRP A 197 5.32 19.23 -14.40
CA TRP A 197 6.71 19.31 -14.84
C TRP A 197 7.05 20.72 -15.32
N LYS A 198 8.14 21.31 -14.80
CA LYS A 198 8.72 22.55 -15.31
C LYS A 198 9.47 22.30 -16.62
N THR A 199 10.13 21.15 -16.72
CA THR A 199 10.84 20.69 -17.90
C THR A 199 10.01 19.65 -18.65
N HIS A 200 10.11 19.60 -19.97
CA HIS A 200 9.38 18.59 -20.73
C HIS A 200 9.90 17.19 -20.32
N PRO A 201 9.03 16.25 -19.87
CA PRO A 201 9.48 14.95 -19.37
C PRO A 201 9.80 13.99 -20.53
N THR A 202 10.74 14.37 -21.38
CA THR A 202 11.15 13.67 -22.61
C THR A 202 11.46 12.20 -22.33
N LYS A 203 12.28 11.93 -21.31
CA LYS A 203 12.69 10.57 -20.94
C LYS A 203 11.51 9.68 -20.54
N VAL A 204 10.51 10.24 -19.85
CA VAL A 204 9.30 9.52 -19.45
C VAL A 204 8.44 9.22 -20.67
N TYR A 205 8.23 10.21 -21.54
CA TYR A 205 7.45 10.01 -22.77
C TYR A 205 8.10 9.01 -23.72
N ASP A 206 9.42 9.10 -23.93
CA ASP A 206 10.18 8.17 -24.76
C ASP A 206 10.12 6.74 -24.23
N HIS A 207 10.19 6.58 -22.91
CA HIS A 207 10.03 5.29 -22.25
C HIS A 207 8.61 4.73 -22.43
N ILE A 208 7.57 5.53 -22.19
CA ILE A 208 6.17 5.13 -22.42
C ILE A 208 5.95 4.73 -23.88
N LYS A 209 6.50 5.49 -24.84
CA LYS A 209 6.39 5.21 -26.27
C LYS A 209 7.02 3.87 -26.65
N THR A 210 8.16 3.55 -26.04
CA THR A 210 8.84 2.26 -26.22
C THR A 210 7.99 1.12 -25.65
N LEU A 211 7.34 1.32 -24.49
CA LEU A 211 6.47 0.32 -23.88
C LEU A 211 5.16 0.08 -24.67
N THR A 212 4.60 1.12 -25.29
CA THR A 212 3.34 0.99 -26.06
C THR A 212 3.54 0.48 -27.49
N GLY A 213 4.79 0.30 -27.93
CA GLY A 213 5.09 -0.11 -29.31
C GLY A 213 4.67 0.93 -30.35
N MET A 214 4.46 2.18 -29.93
CA MET A 214 4.20 3.30 -30.84
C MET A 214 5.51 3.67 -31.53
N ALA A 215 5.90 2.88 -32.53
CA ALA A 215 7.05 3.18 -33.37
C ALA A 215 6.93 4.61 -33.92
N ASN A 216 8.06 5.32 -33.99
CA ASN A 216 8.14 6.63 -34.64
C ASN A 216 7.64 6.49 -36.09
N THR A 217 6.37 6.79 -36.35
CA THR A 217 5.90 7.15 -37.69
C THR A 217 6.52 8.50 -37.98
N SER A 218 7.78 8.48 -38.41
CA SER A 218 8.47 9.62 -38.98
C SER A 218 7.61 10.12 -40.15
N GLN A 219 7.05 11.32 -39.99
CA GLN A 219 6.49 12.09 -41.10
C GLN A 219 7.61 12.83 -41.81
#